data_AF-A0A399ZMQ8-F1
#
_entry.id   AF-A0A399ZMQ8-F1
#
_cell.length_a   1.000
_cell.length_b   1.000
_cell.length_c   1.000
_cell.angle_alpha   90.00
_cell.angle_beta   90.00
_cell.angle_gamma   90.00
#
_symmetry.space_group_name_H-M   'P 1'
#
loop_
_entity.id
_entity.type
_entity.pdbx_description
1 polymer ?
#
loop_
_entity_poly.entity_id
_entity_poly.type
_entity_poly.pdbx_seq_one_letter_code
_entity_poly.pdbx_strand_id
1 'polypeptide(L)'
;MGERPVTGFRSSKAQALLYYLAASGRPQPRATLAGLFWAGVGDYYARRNLNRTLSNLLQLVGDHLIKAREILTFDRSQPYWLDSEILDQAVNTAATSGDTGRLQEALNLYRGEFLAGFYLHDAPEFEQWVLAERTRLNERYLHGLHTLAHLLAGQGDLPGASSAVRRVLQVEPWREEAHRQLTQRRPGPVRALPSGPRHRTRCRT
;
A
#
# COMPACT_ATOMS: atom_id res chain seq x y z
N MET A 1 4.82 5.20 -18.22
CA MET A 1 5.99 4.32 -18.46
C MET A 1 5.49 2.91 -18.76
N GLY A 2 6.05 2.19 -19.75
CA GLY A 2 5.74 0.76 -19.95
C GLY A 2 6.14 -0.07 -18.72
N GLU A 3 5.65 -1.31 -18.61
CA GLU A 3 5.80 -2.25 -17.47
C GLU A 3 7.26 -2.59 -17.06
N ARG A 4 8.26 -1.89 -17.60
CA ARG A 4 9.66 -2.07 -17.26
C ARG A 4 10.01 -1.28 -16.01
N PRO A 5 10.56 -1.94 -14.96
CA PRO A 5 11.05 -1.24 -13.79
C PRO A 5 12.10 -0.22 -14.21
N VAL A 6 12.06 0.97 -13.63
CA VAL A 6 13.09 1.98 -13.83
C VAL A 6 14.38 1.46 -13.19
N THR A 7 15.31 0.99 -14.00
CA THR A 7 16.63 0.50 -13.58
C THR A 7 17.72 1.50 -13.96
N GLY A 8 18.78 1.62 -13.16
CA GLY A 8 19.92 2.51 -13.45
C GLY A 8 20.12 3.67 -12.48
N PHE A 9 19.51 3.62 -11.29
CA PHE A 9 19.80 4.57 -10.23
C PHE A 9 21.29 4.52 -9.86
N ARG A 10 21.95 5.70 -9.89
CA ARG A 10 23.36 5.83 -9.52
C ARG A 10 23.59 5.81 -8.00
N SER A 11 22.54 5.93 -7.20
CA SER A 11 22.59 5.83 -5.74
C SER A 11 21.23 5.44 -5.16
N SER A 12 21.24 4.75 -4.01
CA SER A 12 20.02 4.45 -3.27
C SER A 12 19.28 5.72 -2.85
N LYS A 13 19.99 6.82 -2.55
CA LYS A 13 19.37 8.12 -2.26
C LYS A 13 18.61 8.72 -3.46
N ALA A 14 19.05 8.46 -4.71
CA ALA A 14 18.30 8.88 -5.90
C ALA A 14 16.97 8.11 -6.02
N GLN A 15 17.00 6.82 -5.74
CA GLN A 15 15.81 5.96 -5.74
C GLN A 15 14.85 6.36 -4.61
N ALA A 16 15.36 6.59 -3.41
CA ALA A 16 14.58 7.06 -2.26
C ALA A 16 13.92 8.43 -2.50
N LEU A 17 14.64 9.36 -3.14
CA LEU A 17 14.10 10.66 -3.53
C LEU A 17 12.91 10.51 -4.48
N LEU A 18 13.00 9.60 -5.46
CA LEU A 18 11.88 9.32 -6.36
C LEU A 18 10.68 8.74 -5.61
N TYR A 19 10.90 7.76 -4.72
CA TYR A 19 9.83 7.16 -3.91
C TYR A 19 9.14 8.20 -3.04
N TYR A 20 9.91 9.06 -2.39
CA TYR A 20 9.38 10.16 -1.58
C TYR A 20 8.52 11.12 -2.40
N LEU A 21 9.01 11.56 -3.56
CA LEU A 21 8.29 12.50 -4.42
C LEU A 21 7.01 11.88 -4.99
N ALA A 22 7.08 10.63 -5.46
CA ALA A 22 5.93 9.92 -6.02
C ALA A 22 4.83 9.69 -4.97
N ALA A 23 5.21 9.17 -3.79
CA ALA A 23 4.27 8.87 -2.71
C ALA A 23 3.68 10.15 -2.08
N SER A 24 4.49 11.19 -1.87
CA SER A 24 3.99 12.44 -1.27
C SER A 24 3.04 13.20 -2.20
N GLY A 25 3.26 13.15 -3.51
CA GLY A 25 2.37 13.76 -4.51
C GLY A 25 2.21 15.27 -4.42
N ARG A 26 3.04 15.94 -3.60
CA ARG A 26 2.94 17.35 -3.28
C ARG A 26 4.22 18.08 -3.70
N PRO A 27 4.15 19.39 -3.98
CA PRO A 27 5.34 20.18 -4.21
C PRO A 27 6.22 20.22 -2.95
N GLN A 28 7.49 19.84 -3.08
CA GLN A 28 8.43 19.72 -1.96
C GLN A 28 9.57 20.75 -2.07
N PRO A 29 9.84 21.55 -1.03
CA PRO A 29 10.98 22.46 -1.03
C PRO A 29 12.30 21.70 -1.11
N ARG A 30 13.24 22.23 -1.90
CA ARG A 30 14.58 21.64 -2.04
C ARG A 30 15.36 21.66 -0.73
N ALA A 31 15.14 22.66 0.12
CA ALA A 31 15.71 22.70 1.47
C ALA A 31 15.19 21.54 2.34
N THR A 32 13.89 21.24 2.31
CA THR A 32 13.29 20.12 3.04
C THR A 32 13.86 18.78 2.58
N LEU A 33 13.96 18.58 1.26
CA LEU A 33 14.56 17.36 0.69
C LEU A 33 16.05 17.23 1.04
N ALA A 34 16.78 18.35 1.08
CA ALA A 34 18.17 18.36 1.49
C ALA A 34 18.31 17.91 2.96
N GLY A 35 17.48 18.43 3.86
CA GLY A 35 17.45 18.02 5.27
C GLY A 35 17.04 16.56 5.45
N LEU A 36 16.02 16.09 4.72
CA LEU A 36 15.48 14.73 4.83
C LEU A 36 16.52 13.65 4.48
N PHE A 37 17.36 13.89 3.47
CA PHE A 37 18.31 12.90 2.97
C PHE A 37 19.77 13.13 3.41
N TRP A 38 20.09 14.31 3.95
CA TRP A 38 21.46 14.72 4.27
C TRP A 38 21.55 15.55 5.56
N ALA A 39 20.71 15.29 6.56
CA ALA A 39 20.65 16.01 7.84
C ALA A 39 22.01 16.12 8.58
N GLY A 40 22.94 15.20 8.33
CA GLY A 40 24.27 15.17 8.97
C GLY A 40 25.39 15.94 8.26
N VAL A 41 25.15 16.52 7.08
CA VAL A 41 26.15 17.34 6.37
C VAL A 41 25.59 18.75 6.20
N GLY A 42 26.26 19.76 6.77
CA GLY A 42 25.72 21.12 6.85
C GLY A 42 25.12 21.65 5.53
N ASP A 43 24.14 22.55 5.62
CA ASP A 43 23.23 22.98 4.54
C ASP A 43 23.85 23.13 3.15
N TYR A 44 25.05 23.70 3.05
CA TYR A 44 25.77 23.85 1.79
C TYR A 44 26.01 22.49 1.10
N TYR A 45 26.54 21.51 1.84
CA TYR A 45 26.81 20.17 1.34
C TYR A 45 25.53 19.40 1.07
N ALA A 46 24.52 19.52 1.92
CA ALA A 46 23.21 18.89 1.70
C ALA A 46 22.58 19.35 0.37
N ARG A 47 22.55 20.67 0.11
CA ARG A 47 22.03 21.23 -1.15
C ARG A 47 22.86 20.81 -2.36
N ARG A 48 24.19 20.79 -2.23
CA ARG A 48 25.09 20.34 -3.31
C ARG A 48 24.85 18.87 -3.67
N ASN A 49 24.70 18.02 -2.66
CA ASN A 49 24.43 16.60 -2.84
C ASN A 49 23.04 16.35 -3.45
N LEU A 50 22.03 17.10 -3.00
CA LEU A 50 20.70 17.08 -3.61
C LEU A 50 20.75 17.44 -5.10
N ASN A 51 21.43 18.54 -5.46
CA ASN A 51 21.55 18.96 -6.84
C ASN A 51 22.21 17.89 -7.72
N ARG A 52 23.30 17.28 -7.25
CA ARG A 52 23.98 16.19 -7.96
C ARG A 52 23.09 14.96 -8.14
N THR A 53 22.38 14.57 -7.08
CA THR A 53 21.45 13.43 -7.09
C THR A 53 20.30 13.69 -8.04
N LEU A 54 19.73 14.91 -8.01
CA LEU A 54 18.64 15.33 -8.89
C LEU A 54 19.06 15.34 -10.36
N SER A 55 20.25 15.85 -10.70
CA SER A 55 20.74 15.83 -12.08
C SER A 55 20.81 14.41 -12.64
N ASN A 56 21.25 13.44 -11.84
CA ASN A 56 21.26 12.03 -12.24
C ASN A 56 19.84 11.45 -12.34
N LEU A 57 18.95 11.81 -11.40
CA LEU A 57 17.58 11.32 -11.38
C LEU A 57 16.78 11.82 -12.59
N LEU A 58 16.93 13.10 -12.96
CA LEU A 58 16.26 13.70 -14.11
C LEU A 58 16.65 13.04 -15.44
N GLN A 59 17.90 12.57 -15.57
CA GLN A 59 18.32 11.79 -16.74
C GLN A 59 17.60 10.44 -16.85
N LEU A 60 17.11 9.91 -15.73
CA LEU A 60 16.47 8.60 -15.64
C LEU A 60 14.94 8.68 -15.82
N VAL A 61 14.32 9.68 -15.19
CA VAL A 61 12.84 9.81 -15.12
C VAL A 61 12.28 10.85 -16.10
N GLY A 62 13.16 11.65 -16.74
CA GLY A 62 12.77 12.65 -17.73
C GLY A 62 11.72 13.61 -17.18
N ASP A 63 10.61 13.73 -17.92
CA ASP A 63 9.53 14.69 -17.67
C ASP A 63 8.61 14.34 -16.49
N HIS A 64 8.88 13.25 -15.77
CA HIS A 64 8.07 12.86 -14.60
C HIS A 64 8.40 13.68 -13.33
N LEU A 65 9.35 14.62 -13.42
CA LEU A 65 9.68 15.54 -12.34
C LEU A 65 9.65 16.99 -12.83
N ILE A 66 8.79 17.80 -12.22
CA ILE A 66 8.78 19.24 -12.44
C ILE A 66 9.77 19.89 -11.48
N LYS A 67 10.75 20.58 -12.07
CA LYS A 67 11.73 21.39 -11.34
C LYS A 67 11.37 22.85 -11.41
N ALA A 68 10.89 23.40 -10.30
CA ALA A 68 10.86 24.84 -10.07
C ALA A 68 12.11 25.27 -9.27
N ARG A 69 12.35 26.58 -9.15
CA ARG A 69 13.58 27.14 -8.55
C ARG A 69 13.93 26.49 -7.21
N GLU A 70 12.99 26.52 -6.27
CA GLU A 70 13.15 26.00 -4.90
C GLU A 70 12.23 24.82 -4.58
N ILE A 71 11.48 24.31 -5.56
CA ILE A 71 10.46 23.28 -5.36
C ILE A 71 10.65 22.15 -6.37
N LEU A 72 10.51 20.91 -5.91
CA LEU A 72 10.47 19.72 -6.74
C LEU A 72 9.13 19.02 -6.56
N THR A 73 8.53 18.63 -7.68
CA THR A 73 7.22 17.98 -7.69
C THR A 73 7.27 16.77 -8.62
N PHE A 74 6.64 15.68 -8.22
CA PHE A 74 6.37 14.57 -9.13
C PHE A 74 5.25 14.97 -10.10
N ASP A 75 5.51 14.89 -11.40
CA ASP A 75 4.54 15.29 -12.42
C ASP A 75 3.47 14.21 -12.59
N ARG A 76 2.30 14.47 -12.00
CA ARG A 76 1.12 13.61 -12.12
C ARG A 76 0.32 13.84 -13.42
N SER A 77 0.71 14.81 -14.26
CA SER A 77 0.09 14.98 -15.58
C SER A 77 0.61 13.97 -16.61
N GLN A 78 1.79 13.40 -16.36
CA GLN A 78 2.36 12.35 -17.21
C GLN A 78 1.74 10.98 -16.90
N PRO A 79 1.75 10.02 -17.83
CA PRO A 79 1.26 8.66 -17.55
C PRO A 79 2.13 7.90 -16.54
N TYR A 80 1.64 7.78 -15.30
CA TYR A 80 2.27 7.02 -14.23
C TYR A 80 1.32 5.94 -13.68
N TRP A 81 1.89 5.00 -12.93
CA TRP A 81 1.15 3.97 -12.21
C TRP A 81 1.71 3.87 -10.80
N LEU A 82 0.85 4.06 -9.80
CA LEU A 82 1.21 4.04 -8.39
C LEU A 82 0.17 3.20 -7.63
N ASP A 83 0.58 2.04 -7.16
CA ASP A 83 -0.25 1.08 -6.42
C ASP A 83 -0.88 1.68 -5.16
N SER A 84 -0.13 2.46 -4.39
CA SER A 84 -0.61 3.13 -3.19
C SER A 84 -1.74 4.12 -3.48
N GLU A 85 -1.65 4.87 -4.58
CA GLU A 85 -2.71 5.80 -4.99
C GLU A 85 -3.95 5.08 -5.52
N ILE A 86 -3.77 3.98 -6.25
CA ILE A 86 -4.89 3.13 -6.70
C ILE A 86 -5.64 2.55 -5.50
N LEU A 87 -4.92 2.07 -4.48
CA LEU A 87 -5.50 1.62 -3.22
C LEU A 87 -6.26 2.76 -2.53
N ASP A 88 -5.65 3.94 -2.39
CA ASP A 88 -6.29 5.09 -1.76
C ASP A 88 -7.59 5.49 -2.47
N GLN A 89 -7.58 5.58 -3.80
CA GLN A 89 -8.75 5.94 -4.60
C GLN A 89 -9.86 4.88 -4.52
N ALA A 90 -9.51 3.60 -4.64
CA ALA A 90 -10.49 2.51 -4.58
C ALA A 90 -11.18 2.46 -3.22
N VAL A 91 -10.43 2.61 -2.13
CA VAL A 91 -11.00 2.64 -0.78
C VAL A 91 -11.89 3.87 -0.55
N ASN A 92 -11.51 5.05 -1.09
CA ASN A 92 -12.32 6.28 -0.94
C ASN A 92 -13.65 6.18 -1.70
N THR A 93 -13.66 5.52 -2.85
CA THR A 93 -14.83 5.45 -3.74
C THR A 93 -15.66 4.20 -3.53
N ALA A 94 -15.17 3.22 -2.77
CA ALA A 94 -15.85 1.95 -2.53
C ALA A 94 -17.24 2.13 -1.91
N ALA A 95 -17.37 2.99 -0.90
CA ALA A 95 -18.64 3.19 -0.20
C ALA A 95 -19.72 3.82 -1.10
N THR A 96 -19.34 4.67 -2.04
CA THR A 96 -20.26 5.36 -2.96
C THR A 96 -20.53 4.58 -4.23
N SER A 97 -19.52 3.93 -4.81
CA SER A 97 -19.67 3.14 -6.03
C SER A 97 -20.31 1.77 -5.79
N GLY A 98 -20.09 1.17 -4.62
CA GLY A 98 -20.46 -0.21 -4.34
C GLY A 98 -19.71 -1.24 -5.20
N ASP A 99 -18.68 -0.82 -5.94
CA ASP A 99 -17.91 -1.67 -6.84
C ASP A 99 -16.89 -2.51 -6.05
N THR A 100 -17.33 -3.70 -5.68
CA THR A 100 -16.52 -4.68 -4.95
C THR A 100 -15.38 -5.23 -5.80
N GLY A 101 -15.53 -5.27 -7.14
CA GLY A 101 -14.50 -5.75 -8.06
C GLY A 101 -13.29 -4.84 -8.07
N ARG A 102 -13.51 -3.54 -8.30
CA ARG A 102 -12.44 -2.53 -8.30
C ARG A 102 -11.73 -2.45 -6.94
N LEU A 103 -12.48 -2.52 -5.85
CA LEU A 103 -11.90 -2.53 -4.50
C LEU A 103 -11.03 -3.78 -4.28
N GLN A 104 -11.51 -4.95 -4.70
CA GLN A 104 -10.80 -6.22 -4.58
C GLN A 104 -9.50 -6.24 -5.40
N GLU A 105 -9.52 -5.69 -6.62
CA GLU A 105 -8.32 -5.53 -7.46
C GLU A 105 -7.28 -4.63 -6.79
N ALA A 106 -7.70 -3.47 -6.29
CA ALA A 106 -6.80 -2.54 -5.60
C ALA A 106 -6.19 -3.15 -4.32
N LEU A 107 -6.98 -3.91 -3.55
CA LEU A 107 -6.50 -4.65 -2.38
C LEU A 107 -5.52 -5.77 -2.76
N ASN A 108 -5.53 -6.28 -3.98
CA ASN A 108 -4.58 -7.30 -4.43
C ASN A 108 -3.24 -6.69 -4.88
N LEU A 109 -3.18 -5.38 -5.10
CA LEU A 109 -1.92 -4.67 -5.36
C LEU A 109 -1.05 -4.55 -4.11
N TYR A 110 -1.67 -4.55 -2.92
CA TYR A 110 -0.94 -4.53 -1.66
C TYR A 110 -0.34 -5.92 -1.37
N ARG A 111 0.96 -6.08 -1.67
CA ARG A 111 1.69 -7.36 -1.58
C ARG A 111 2.62 -7.47 -0.38
N GLY A 112 2.66 -6.47 0.49
CA GLY A 112 3.55 -6.42 1.65
C GLY A 112 3.84 -4.99 2.08
N GLU A 113 4.83 -4.84 2.95
CA GLU A 113 5.21 -3.53 3.47
C GLU A 113 5.75 -2.62 2.36
N PHE A 114 5.39 -1.33 2.44
CA PHE A 114 5.93 -0.31 1.56
C PHE A 114 7.46 -0.25 1.66
N LEU A 115 8.13 -0.35 0.51
CA LEU A 115 9.59 -0.40 0.43
C LEU A 115 10.23 -1.48 1.33
N ALA A 116 9.61 -2.66 1.41
CA ALA A 116 10.19 -3.80 2.11
C ALA A 116 11.60 -4.11 1.59
N GLY A 117 12.57 -4.23 2.51
CA GLY A 117 13.97 -4.52 2.17
C GLY A 117 14.78 -3.32 1.65
N PHE A 118 14.20 -2.11 1.57
CA PHE A 118 14.93 -0.89 1.26
C PHE A 118 15.21 -0.10 2.54
N TYR A 119 16.47 0.28 2.75
CA TYR A 119 16.91 1.01 3.95
C TYR A 119 18.10 1.93 3.65
N LEU A 120 18.08 3.13 4.22
CA LEU A 120 19.14 4.13 4.16
C LEU A 120 19.66 4.48 5.56
N HIS A 121 20.85 3.98 5.90
CA HIS A 121 21.47 4.26 7.19
C HIS A 121 21.76 5.76 7.41
N ASP A 122 22.20 6.45 6.36
CA ASP A 122 22.62 7.86 6.43
C ASP A 122 21.46 8.86 6.16
N ALA A 123 20.21 8.46 6.42
CA ALA A 123 19.02 9.30 6.24
C ALA A 123 17.90 8.90 7.22
N PRO A 124 18.09 9.10 8.54
CA PRO A 124 17.14 8.64 9.56
C PRO A 124 15.75 9.31 9.44
N GLU A 125 15.67 10.57 8.99
CA GLU A 125 14.42 11.27 8.77
C GLU A 125 13.62 10.65 7.61
N PHE A 126 14.30 10.17 6.57
CA PHE A 126 13.66 9.41 5.50
C PHE A 126 13.11 8.08 6.03
N GLU A 127 13.86 7.36 6.86
CA GLU A 127 13.42 6.10 7.45
C GLU A 127 12.19 6.29 8.36
N GLN A 128 12.16 7.37 9.15
CA GLN A 128 10.97 7.74 9.92
C GLN A 128 9.75 8.00 9.03
N TRP A 129 9.95 8.68 7.90
CA TRP A 129 8.88 8.88 6.92
C TRP A 129 8.41 7.55 6.30
N VAL A 130 9.32 6.63 5.96
CA VAL A 130 8.97 5.29 5.45
C VAL A 130 8.12 4.52 6.47
N LEU A 131 8.49 4.56 7.75
CA LEU A 131 7.71 3.93 8.82
C LEU A 131 6.29 4.51 8.91
N ALA A 132 6.16 5.84 8.86
CA ALA A 132 4.85 6.49 8.87
C ALA A 132 4.00 6.09 7.65
N GLU A 133 4.61 6.00 6.46
CA GLU A 133 3.93 5.60 5.24
C GLU A 133 3.51 4.13 5.26
N ARG A 134 4.34 3.24 5.82
CA ARG A 134 3.98 1.83 6.05
C ARG A 134 2.74 1.71 6.94
N THR A 135 2.71 2.44 8.06
CA THR A 135 1.55 2.47 8.95
C THR A 135 0.30 2.99 8.23
N ARG A 136 0.42 4.12 7.51
CA ARG A 136 -0.69 4.72 6.75
C ARG A 136 -1.28 3.73 5.74
N LEU A 137 -0.42 3.07 4.95
CA LEU A 137 -0.87 2.13 3.92
C LEU A 137 -1.44 0.85 4.51
N ASN A 138 -0.90 0.37 5.64
CA ASN A 138 -1.45 -0.77 6.36
C ASN A 138 -2.87 -0.45 6.88
N GLU A 139 -3.06 0.67 7.56
CA GLU A 139 -4.36 1.12 8.04
C GLU A 139 -5.36 1.26 6.89
N ARG A 140 -4.89 1.80 5.76
CA ARG A 140 -5.70 1.94 4.55
C ARG A 140 -6.15 0.60 3.98
N TYR A 141 -5.23 -0.35 3.90
CA TYR A 141 -5.49 -1.70 3.43
C TYR A 141 -6.51 -2.42 4.33
N LEU A 142 -6.33 -2.33 5.66
CA LEU A 142 -7.28 -2.89 6.63
C LEU A 142 -8.68 -2.26 6.49
N HIS A 143 -8.75 -0.93 6.36
CA HIS A 143 -10.01 -0.24 6.13
C HIS A 143 -10.69 -0.72 4.84
N GLY A 144 -9.92 -0.85 3.75
CA GLY A 144 -10.42 -1.39 2.49
C GLY A 144 -10.98 -2.81 2.62
N LEU A 145 -10.30 -3.70 3.34
CA LEU A 145 -10.78 -5.06 3.61
C LEU A 145 -12.10 -5.07 4.41
N HIS A 146 -12.22 -4.23 5.43
CA HIS A 146 -13.47 -4.09 6.19
C HIS A 146 -14.60 -3.59 5.29
N THR A 147 -14.36 -2.54 4.50
CA THR A 147 -15.35 -2.01 3.55
C THR A 147 -15.78 -3.08 2.55
N LEU A 148 -14.84 -3.85 1.99
CA LEU A 148 -15.14 -4.96 1.10
C LEU A 148 -16.01 -6.02 1.78
N ALA A 149 -15.67 -6.39 3.02
CA ALA A 149 -16.44 -7.36 3.80
C ALA A 149 -17.86 -6.89 4.13
N HIS A 150 -18.08 -5.58 4.26
CA HIS A 150 -19.41 -4.99 4.44
C HIS A 150 -20.21 -5.01 3.13
N LEU A 151 -19.60 -4.58 2.02
CA LEU A 151 -20.25 -4.54 0.71
C LEU A 151 -20.66 -5.94 0.23
N LEU A 152 -19.75 -6.92 0.30
CA LEU A 152 -20.03 -8.30 -0.11
C LEU A 152 -21.15 -8.94 0.73
N ALA A 153 -21.16 -8.67 2.05
CA ALA A 153 -22.23 -9.17 2.90
C ALA A 153 -23.58 -8.51 2.58
N GLY A 154 -23.60 -7.21 2.27
CA GLY A 154 -24.80 -6.50 1.80
C GLY A 154 -25.34 -7.04 0.46
N GLN A 155 -24.46 -7.58 -0.37
CA GLN A 155 -24.79 -8.24 -1.64
C GLN A 155 -25.17 -9.73 -1.47
N GLY A 156 -25.07 -10.29 -0.25
CA GLY A 156 -25.35 -11.69 0.04
C GLY A 156 -24.17 -12.66 -0.19
N ASP A 157 -23.01 -12.18 -0.62
CA ASP A 157 -21.78 -12.97 -0.76
C ASP A 157 -21.07 -13.14 0.59
N LEU A 158 -21.65 -14.00 1.43
CA LEU A 158 -21.08 -14.37 2.73
C LEU A 158 -19.71 -15.07 2.62
N PRO A 159 -19.44 -15.94 1.63
CA PRO A 159 -18.11 -16.52 1.43
C PRO A 159 -17.03 -15.48 1.13
N GLY A 160 -17.29 -14.54 0.21
CA GLY A 160 -16.37 -13.47 -0.13
C GLY A 160 -16.13 -12.53 1.04
N ALA A 161 -17.19 -12.15 1.75
CA ALA A 161 -17.11 -11.35 2.97
C ALA A 161 -16.26 -12.03 4.06
N SER A 162 -16.43 -13.33 4.26
CA SER A 162 -15.62 -14.11 5.21
C SER A 162 -14.16 -14.17 4.79
N SER A 163 -13.88 -14.24 3.50
CA SER A 163 -12.52 -14.22 2.97
C SER A 163 -11.81 -12.90 3.25
N ALA A 164 -12.50 -11.77 3.02
CA ALA A 164 -11.96 -10.45 3.32
C ALA A 164 -11.63 -10.29 4.82
N VAL A 165 -12.49 -10.78 5.73
CA VAL A 165 -12.21 -10.73 7.17
C VAL A 165 -11.04 -11.64 7.56
N ARG A 166 -10.89 -12.82 6.95
CA ARG A 166 -9.71 -13.68 7.18
C ARG A 166 -8.41 -12.97 6.79
N ARG A 167 -8.41 -12.20 5.70
CA ARG A 167 -7.23 -11.40 5.30
C ARG A 167 -6.90 -10.33 6.35
N VAL A 168 -7.89 -9.73 7.01
CA VAL A 168 -7.66 -8.80 8.14
C VAL A 168 -6.92 -9.50 9.27
N LEU A 169 -7.38 -10.70 9.66
CA LEU A 169 -6.74 -11.48 10.72
C LEU A 169 -5.31 -11.92 10.41
N GLN A 170 -4.97 -12.09 9.12
CA GLN A 170 -3.61 -12.45 8.72
C GLN A 170 -2.62 -11.28 8.88
N VAL A 171 -3.10 -10.04 8.70
CA VAL A 171 -2.26 -8.84 8.84
C VAL A 171 -2.20 -8.38 10.29
N GLU A 172 -3.34 -8.43 10.99
CA GLU A 172 -3.45 -8.04 12.41
C GLU A 172 -4.06 -9.19 13.23
N PRO A 173 -3.26 -10.20 13.64
CA PRO A 173 -3.75 -11.33 14.44
C PRO A 173 -4.39 -10.91 15.76
N TRP A 174 -4.07 -9.72 16.26
CA TRP A 174 -4.37 -9.23 17.61
C TRP A 174 -5.58 -8.28 17.70
N ARG A 175 -6.23 -7.92 16.59
CA ARG A 175 -7.44 -7.06 16.64
C ARG A 175 -8.67 -7.87 17.06
N GLU A 176 -9.09 -7.74 18.32
CA GLU A 176 -10.31 -8.35 18.88
C GLU A 176 -11.58 -8.11 18.05
N GLU A 177 -11.69 -6.96 17.38
CA GLU A 177 -12.83 -6.59 16.55
C GLU A 177 -13.01 -7.54 15.33
N ALA A 178 -11.91 -7.99 14.74
CA ALA A 178 -11.92 -8.95 13.62
C ALA A 178 -12.31 -10.37 14.08
N HIS A 179 -11.94 -10.74 15.30
CA HIS A 179 -12.40 -11.98 15.95
C HIS A 179 -13.91 -11.94 16.26
N ARG A 180 -14.46 -10.79 16.71
CA ARG A 180 -15.90 -10.63 16.96
C ARG A 180 -16.72 -10.71 15.68
N GLN A 181 -16.28 -10.09 14.58
CA GLN A 181 -16.99 -10.13 13.30
C GLN A 181 -17.07 -11.55 12.69
N LEU A 182 -16.04 -12.38 12.87
CA LEU A 182 -16.07 -13.79 12.46
C LEU A 182 -17.00 -14.64 13.34
N THR A 183 -17.07 -14.33 14.64
CA THR A 183 -17.92 -15.07 15.58
C THR A 183 -19.40 -14.77 15.35
N GLN A 184 -19.75 -13.53 14.99
CA GLN A 184 -21.13 -13.12 14.72
C GLN A 184 -21.65 -13.55 13.34
N ARG A 185 -20.77 -13.71 12.35
CA ARG A 185 -21.15 -14.13 10.98
C ARG A 185 -21.17 -15.64 10.75
N ARG A 186 -20.77 -16.43 11.75
CA ARG A 186 -20.82 -17.89 11.65
C ARG A 186 -22.29 -18.32 11.66
N PRO A 187 -22.83 -18.94 10.61
CA PRO A 187 -24.18 -19.50 10.68
C PRO A 187 -24.20 -20.52 11.81
N GLY A 188 -25.20 -20.38 12.69
CA GLY A 188 -25.41 -21.29 13.82
C GLY A 188 -25.47 -22.74 13.35
N PRO A 189 -25.11 -23.71 14.21
CA PRO A 189 -25.07 -25.12 13.82
C PRO A 189 -26.45 -25.53 13.29
N VAL A 190 -26.48 -25.99 12.04
CA VAL A 190 -27.63 -26.72 11.50
C VAL A 190 -27.86 -27.90 12.42
N ARG A 191 -28.94 -27.85 13.19
CA ARG A 191 -29.37 -28.89 14.12
C ARG A 191 -29.64 -30.15 13.30
N ALA A 192 -28.65 -31.04 13.25
CA ALA A 192 -28.81 -32.35 12.66
C ALA A 192 -29.89 -33.12 13.45
N LEU A 193 -30.99 -33.45 12.76
CA LEU A 193 -31.99 -34.41 13.23
C LEU A 193 -31.32 -35.77 13.45
N PRO A 194 -31.72 -36.56 14.46
CA PRO A 194 -31.16 -37.88 14.68
C PRO A 194 -31.67 -38.86 13.62
N SER A 195 -30.82 -39.20 12.64
CA SER A 195 -31.04 -40.33 11.75
C SER A 195 -30.49 -41.61 12.38
N GLY A 196 -31.36 -42.60 12.56
CA GLY A 196 -31.08 -43.90 13.17
C GLY A 196 -30.05 -44.75 12.41
N PRO A 197 -29.68 -45.91 12.98
CA PRO A 197 -28.51 -46.65 12.55
C PRO A 197 -28.77 -47.36 11.22
N ARG A 198 -27.88 -47.16 10.25
CA ARG A 198 -27.77 -48.07 9.10
C ARG A 198 -26.33 -48.53 8.91
N HIS A 199 -26.23 -49.84 9.07
CA HIS A 199 -25.16 -50.76 8.75
C HIS A 199 -24.26 -50.37 7.57
N ARG A 200 -22.97 -50.73 7.72
CA ARG A 200 -22.02 -51.30 6.75
C ARG A 200 -22.35 -51.08 5.26
N THR A 201 -21.39 -50.70 4.42
CA THR A 201 -20.48 -51.60 3.66
C THR A 201 -19.53 -50.78 2.76
N ARG A 202 -18.22 -51.07 2.86
CA ARG A 202 -17.13 -51.12 1.84
C ARG A 202 -16.89 -50.09 0.71
N CYS A 203 -15.57 -49.93 0.49
CA CYS A 203 -14.77 -49.78 -0.75
C CYS A 203 -14.77 -48.40 -1.45
N ARG A 204 -13.62 -47.70 -1.50
CA ARG A 204 -12.59 -47.69 -2.59
C ARG A 204 -13.22 -47.33 -3.95
N THR A 205 -12.82 -46.24 -4.61
CA THR A 205 -11.44 -45.88 -5.00
C THR A 205 -11.16 -44.40 -4.80
#